data_AF-A0A419V8M2-F1
#
_entry.id   AF-A0A419V8M2-F1
#
_cell.length_a   1.000
_cell.length_b   1.000
_cell.length_c   1.000
_cell.angle_alpha   90.00
_cell.angle_beta   90.00
_cell.angle_gamma   90.00
#
_symmetry.space_group_name_H-M   'P 1'
#
loop_
_entity.id
_entity.type
_entity.pdbx_description
1 polymer ?
#
loop_
_entity_poly.entity_id
_entity_poly.type
_entity_poly.pdbx_seq_one_letter_code
_entity_poly.pdbx_strand_id
1 'polypeptide(L)'
;MNYLDVSSSYNTENAGGSNIIESSIYSDIIPHDQFIRYKENDCVLYSGESRYAYVDIREETSVKTVAGVLYDLQLGGHVPVILHPEQSDVLLEEDLPLYRFIRNGGLSLVDAASVTGENGKHAQTIALNMLRYNLAHFIGDKDTNTGESSLAAAYTKIQSQLSNLSVDTLKENKSMLLQGLPIEIDSPIKKNYLKKQRSWFSF
;
A
#
# COMPACT_ATOMS: atom_id res chain seq x y z
N MET A 1 12.50 -27.82 17.42
CA MET A 1 12.39 -26.38 17.15
C MET A 1 11.38 -26.26 16.03
N ASN A 2 10.09 -26.24 16.38
CA ASN A 2 9.02 -26.41 15.41
C ASN A 2 8.78 -25.08 14.71
N TYR A 3 8.94 -25.06 13.38
CA TYR A 3 8.32 -24.07 12.53
C TYR A 3 6.83 -24.06 12.87
N LEU A 4 6.31 -22.92 13.29
CA LEU A 4 4.88 -22.71 13.39
C LEU A 4 4.35 -22.82 11.97
N ASP A 5 3.68 -23.92 11.69
CA ASP A 5 2.86 -24.11 10.51
C ASP A 5 1.66 -23.16 10.66
N VAL A 6 1.83 -21.94 10.11
CA VAL A 6 0.84 -20.86 10.10
C VAL A 6 -0.44 -21.28 9.35
N SER A 7 -0.48 -22.48 8.74
CA SER A 7 -1.70 -23.06 8.17
C SER A 7 -2.66 -23.67 9.21
N SER A 8 -2.23 -23.94 10.46
CA SER A 8 -3.01 -24.80 11.37
C SER A 8 -3.77 -24.11 12.52
N SER A 9 -3.62 -22.80 12.72
CA SER A 9 -4.23 -22.08 13.87
C SER A 9 -5.29 -21.04 13.53
N TYR A 10 -5.72 -20.92 12.26
CA TYR A 10 -6.72 -19.93 11.88
C TYR A 10 -8.06 -20.60 11.62
N ASN A 11 -9.03 -20.33 12.50
CA ASN A 11 -10.40 -20.79 12.40
C ASN A 11 -10.98 -20.42 11.02
N THR A 12 -11.17 -21.45 10.17
CA THR A 12 -11.91 -21.35 8.91
C THR A 12 -13.43 -21.23 9.11
N GLU A 13 -13.91 -21.23 10.35
CA GLU A 13 -15.33 -21.15 10.70
C GLU A 13 -15.78 -19.71 10.89
N ASN A 14 -15.96 -19.01 9.78
CA ASN A 14 -17.06 -18.05 9.53
C ASN A 14 -16.93 -17.39 8.15
N ALA A 15 -16.46 -18.13 7.13
CA ALA A 15 -16.56 -17.72 5.73
C ALA A 15 -18.00 -17.97 5.20
N GLY A 16 -18.99 -17.36 5.85
CA GLY A 16 -20.33 -17.16 5.30
C GLY A 16 -20.27 -16.03 4.26
N GLY A 17 -19.51 -16.26 3.20
CA GLY A 17 -19.23 -15.28 2.17
C GLY A 17 -18.25 -15.91 1.21
N SER A 18 -18.74 -16.27 0.04
CA SER A 18 -18.00 -16.70 -1.15
C SER A 18 -16.52 -16.32 -1.12
N ASN A 19 -15.64 -17.31 -1.32
CA ASN A 19 -14.24 -17.12 -1.74
C ASN A 19 -14.23 -16.36 -3.07
N ILE A 20 -14.48 -15.05 -3.01
CA ILE A 20 -14.24 -14.15 -4.11
C ILE A 20 -12.75 -13.86 -4.00
N ILE A 21 -11.98 -14.61 -4.79
CA ILE A 21 -10.71 -14.10 -5.27
C ILE A 21 -11.10 -12.81 -6.01
N GLU A 22 -10.91 -11.65 -5.39
CA GLU A 22 -10.96 -10.34 -6.06
C GLU A 22 -9.76 -10.27 -7.03
N SER A 23 -9.78 -11.18 -8.01
CA SER A 23 -8.74 -11.43 -8.99
C SER A 23 -8.45 -10.22 -9.85
N SER A 24 -9.34 -9.23 -9.90
CA SER A 24 -9.16 -8.09 -10.80
C SER A 24 -8.39 -6.92 -10.22
N ILE A 25 -8.25 -6.78 -8.89
CA ILE A 25 -7.99 -5.44 -8.34
C ILE A 25 -6.51 -5.02 -8.45
N TYR A 26 -5.57 -5.97 -8.60
CA TYR A 26 -4.14 -5.62 -8.64
C TYR A 26 -3.27 -6.59 -9.45
N SER A 27 -3.80 -7.18 -10.53
CA SER A 27 -3.11 -8.20 -11.35
C SER A 27 -1.65 -7.89 -11.66
N ASP A 28 -1.35 -6.61 -11.81
CA ASP A 28 -0.07 -6.12 -12.25
C ASP A 28 0.94 -5.94 -11.12
N ILE A 29 0.54 -6.11 -9.84
CA ILE A 29 1.35 -5.80 -8.65
C ILE A 29 1.17 -6.83 -7.53
N ILE A 30 0.02 -7.49 -7.44
CA ILE A 30 -0.26 -8.63 -6.59
C ILE A 30 -0.32 -9.87 -7.50
N PRO A 31 0.66 -10.80 -7.42
CA PRO A 31 0.64 -12.03 -8.19
C PRO A 31 -0.68 -12.79 -8.04
N HIS A 32 -1.31 -13.19 -9.15
CA HIS A 32 -2.66 -13.75 -9.15
C HIS A 32 -2.85 -15.08 -8.42
N ASP A 33 -1.78 -15.80 -8.14
CA ASP A 33 -1.83 -17.26 -8.00
C ASP A 33 -1.61 -17.80 -6.58
N GLN A 34 -1.38 -16.96 -5.57
CA GLN A 34 -1.02 -17.49 -4.24
C GLN A 34 -1.59 -16.79 -3.01
N PHE A 35 -2.56 -15.89 -3.12
CA PHE A 35 -3.04 -15.16 -1.93
C PHE A 35 -4.25 -15.81 -1.27
N ILE A 36 -4.12 -16.17 0.01
CA ILE A 36 -5.25 -16.44 0.89
C ILE A 36 -5.86 -15.09 1.27
N ARG A 37 -7.08 -14.83 0.80
CA ARG A 37 -7.88 -13.70 1.28
C ARG A 37 -8.54 -14.10 2.59
N TYR A 38 -8.27 -13.35 3.65
CA TYR A 38 -9.04 -13.49 4.89
C TYR A 38 -9.27 -12.12 5.53
N LYS A 39 -10.34 -12.05 6.32
CA LYS A 39 -10.75 -10.83 7.02
C LYS A 39 -10.43 -11.01 8.50
N GLU A 40 -9.54 -10.17 9.03
CA GLU A 40 -9.22 -10.10 10.45
C GLU A 40 -9.66 -8.73 10.96
N ASN A 41 -10.74 -8.70 11.74
CA ASN A 41 -11.51 -7.47 12.02
C ASN A 41 -11.99 -6.82 10.72
N ASP A 42 -11.83 -5.49 10.54
CA ASP A 42 -12.19 -4.80 9.30
C ASP A 42 -11.03 -4.65 8.30
N CYS A 43 -9.92 -5.35 8.54
CA CYS A 43 -8.80 -5.45 7.60
C CYS A 43 -8.97 -6.64 6.64
N VAL A 44 -8.71 -6.42 5.35
CA VAL A 44 -8.63 -7.49 4.35
C VAL A 44 -7.18 -7.78 4.03
N LEU A 45 -6.77 -9.03 4.22
CA LEU A 45 -5.40 -9.47 4.02
C LEU A 45 -5.28 -10.35 2.79
N TYR A 46 -4.16 -10.20 2.09
CA TYR A 46 -3.73 -11.07 1.00
C TYR A 46 -2.30 -11.52 1.34
N SER A 47 -2.11 -12.80 1.70
CA SER A 47 -0.77 -13.40 1.89
C SER A 47 -0.59 -14.72 1.12
N GLY A 48 0.61 -14.96 0.59
CA GLY A 48 0.96 -16.14 -0.22
C GLY A 48 2.39 -16.64 0.06
N GLU A 49 3.03 -17.35 -0.88
CA GLU A 49 4.42 -17.82 -0.66
C GLU A 49 5.46 -16.69 -0.79
N SER A 50 5.04 -15.53 -1.31
CA SER A 50 5.87 -14.32 -1.32
C SER A 50 6.14 -13.82 0.09
N ARG A 51 7.29 -13.17 0.26
CA ARG A 51 7.63 -12.46 1.50
C ARG A 51 6.71 -11.28 1.79
N TYR A 52 5.91 -10.83 0.82
CA TYR A 52 5.04 -9.66 0.96
C TYR A 52 3.61 -10.08 1.29
N ALA A 53 2.99 -9.39 2.25
CA ALA A 53 1.57 -9.53 2.58
C ALA A 53 0.89 -8.18 2.39
N TYR A 54 -0.24 -8.14 1.70
CA TYR A 54 -0.96 -6.91 1.39
C TYR A 54 -2.14 -6.74 2.33
N VAL A 55 -2.36 -5.51 2.80
CA VAL A 55 -3.39 -5.20 3.79
C VAL A 55 -4.20 -4.01 3.30
N ASP A 56 -5.49 -4.22 3.03
CA ASP A 56 -6.44 -3.13 2.83
C ASP A 56 -7.07 -2.76 4.19
N ILE A 57 -6.93 -1.49 4.55
CA ILE A 57 -7.35 -0.92 5.84
C ILE A 57 -8.42 0.17 5.67
N ARG A 58 -9.04 0.29 4.48
CA ARG A 58 -9.99 1.38 4.21
C ARG A 58 -11.28 1.30 5.02
N GLU A 59 -11.70 0.09 5.38
CA GLU A 59 -12.89 -0.12 6.22
C GLU A 59 -12.58 -0.07 7.72
N GLU A 60 -11.30 -0.15 8.11
CA GLU A 60 -10.90 -0.17 9.51
C GLU A 60 -10.76 1.26 10.06
N THR A 61 -11.22 1.47 11.29
CA THR A 61 -11.24 2.78 11.97
C THR A 61 -10.33 2.85 13.19
N SER A 62 -9.77 1.72 13.63
CA SER A 62 -8.92 1.60 14.79
C SER A 62 -7.44 1.52 14.41
N VAL A 63 -6.68 2.57 14.72
CA VAL A 63 -5.20 2.58 14.62
C VAL A 63 -4.59 1.37 15.34
N LYS A 64 -5.15 0.99 16.49
CA LYS A 64 -4.66 -0.14 17.30
C LYS A 64 -4.84 -1.47 16.56
N THR A 65 -5.97 -1.65 15.89
CA THR A 65 -6.28 -2.87 15.12
C THR A 65 -5.32 -2.98 13.94
N VAL A 66 -5.19 -1.91 13.16
CA VAL A 66 -4.23 -1.83 12.04
C VAL A 66 -2.81 -2.17 12.53
N ALA A 67 -2.37 -1.54 13.62
CA ALA A 67 -1.04 -1.79 14.17
C ALA A 67 -0.81 -3.25 14.61
N GLY A 68 -1.83 -3.90 15.20
CA GLY A 68 -1.78 -5.31 15.59
C GLY A 68 -1.60 -6.22 14.39
N VAL A 69 -2.47 -6.08 13.38
CA VAL A 69 -2.41 -6.87 12.14
C VAL A 69 -1.05 -6.76 11.46
N LEU A 70 -0.53 -5.53 11.33
CA LEU A 70 0.77 -5.29 10.69
C LEU A 70 1.93 -5.89 11.49
N TYR A 71 1.85 -5.87 12.82
CA TYR A 71 2.85 -6.46 13.70
C TYR A 71 2.85 -7.99 13.61
N ASP A 72 1.68 -8.62 13.60
CA ASP A 72 1.56 -10.07 13.50
C ASP A 72 2.08 -10.60 12.15
N LEU A 73 1.84 -9.86 11.07
CA LEU A 73 2.46 -10.15 9.76
C LEU A 73 4.00 -10.11 9.82
N GLN A 74 4.56 -9.10 10.48
CA GLN A 74 6.01 -8.99 10.65
C GLN A 74 6.59 -10.12 11.51
N LEU A 75 5.89 -10.52 12.58
CA LEU A 75 6.27 -11.69 13.39
C LEU A 75 6.23 -12.99 12.59
N GLY A 76 5.27 -13.11 11.66
CA GLY A 76 5.18 -14.22 10.70
C GLY A 76 6.26 -14.23 9.62
N GLY A 77 7.15 -13.22 9.60
CA GLY A 77 8.22 -13.11 8.61
C GLY A 77 7.82 -12.41 7.30
N HIS A 78 6.60 -11.88 7.23
CA HIS A 78 6.15 -11.10 6.07
C HIS A 78 6.54 -9.63 6.17
N VAL A 79 6.71 -8.99 5.02
CA VAL A 79 6.80 -7.55 4.86
C VAL A 79 5.42 -7.01 4.51
N PRO A 80 4.73 -6.31 5.42
CA PRO A 80 3.39 -5.81 5.17
C PRO A 80 3.41 -4.64 4.17
N VAL A 81 2.46 -4.65 3.23
CA VAL A 81 2.21 -3.61 2.23
C VAL A 81 0.80 -3.06 2.44
N ILE A 82 0.68 -1.82 2.94
CA ILE A 82 -0.63 -1.17 3.06
C ILE A 82 -1.11 -0.74 1.68
N LEU A 83 -2.32 -1.15 1.32
CA LEU A 83 -3.00 -0.76 0.09
C LEU A 83 -3.75 0.55 0.28
N HIS A 84 -3.58 1.47 -0.67
CA HIS A 84 -4.27 2.75 -0.78
C HIS A 84 -4.35 3.55 0.54
N PRO A 85 -3.22 3.76 1.23
CA PRO A 85 -3.21 4.48 2.50
C PRO A 85 -3.80 5.90 2.40
N GLU A 86 -3.82 6.49 1.21
CA GLU A 86 -4.41 7.80 0.94
C GLU A 86 -5.94 7.84 0.96
N GLN A 87 -6.59 6.68 1.09
CA GLN A 87 -8.05 6.52 1.16
C GLN A 87 -8.53 5.97 2.52
N SER A 88 -7.64 5.80 3.50
CA SER A 88 -7.97 5.26 4.82
C SER A 88 -8.13 6.37 5.86
N ASP A 89 -9.32 6.55 6.40
CA ASP A 89 -9.62 7.61 7.39
C ASP A 89 -8.66 7.58 8.59
N VAL A 90 -8.27 6.40 9.06
CA VAL A 90 -7.30 6.20 10.15
C VAL A 90 -5.94 6.86 9.88
N LEU A 91 -5.50 6.85 8.61
CA LEU A 91 -4.27 7.49 8.19
C LEU A 91 -4.47 8.96 7.78
N LEU A 92 -5.72 9.40 7.65
CA LEU A 92 -6.11 10.77 7.32
C LEU A 92 -6.42 11.62 8.56
N GLU A 93 -6.69 10.99 9.70
CA GLU A 93 -6.94 11.67 10.99
C GLU A 93 -5.65 12.00 11.75
N GLU A 94 -4.67 11.09 11.75
CA GLU A 94 -3.34 11.31 12.36
C GLU A 94 -2.21 11.08 11.33
N ASP A 95 -1.23 11.99 11.28
CA ASP A 95 -0.11 11.93 10.32
C ASP A 95 1.06 11.04 10.77
N LEU A 96 1.03 10.55 12.00
CA LEU A 96 2.10 9.77 12.63
C LEU A 96 2.07 8.25 12.39
N PRO A 97 0.91 7.59 12.16
CA PRO A 97 0.86 6.13 11.99
C PRO A 97 1.66 5.63 10.78
N LEU A 98 1.49 6.25 9.60
CA LEU A 98 2.15 5.78 8.38
C LEU A 98 3.67 5.95 8.44
N TYR A 99 4.17 7.10 8.88
CA TYR A 99 5.62 7.33 9.01
C TYR A 99 6.28 6.27 9.92
N ARG A 100 5.68 5.97 11.06
CA ARG A 100 6.21 4.97 12.00
C ARG A 100 6.19 3.58 11.39
N PHE A 101 5.11 3.23 10.71
CA PHE A 101 4.96 1.96 10.04
C PHE A 101 6.04 1.75 8.96
N ILE A 102 6.23 2.72 8.06
CA ILE A 102 7.28 2.64 7.03
C ILE A 102 8.67 2.58 7.66
N ARG A 103 8.92 3.38 8.70
CA ARG A 103 10.20 3.36 9.42
C ARG A 103 10.51 2.00 10.07
N ASN A 104 9.48 1.23 10.40
CA ASN A 104 9.61 -0.09 11.00
C ASN A 104 9.64 -1.23 9.95
N GLY A 105 9.88 -0.92 8.67
CA GLY A 105 10.04 -1.90 7.59
C GLY A 105 8.75 -2.28 6.89
N GLY A 106 7.67 -1.54 7.10
CA GLY A 106 6.45 -1.64 6.30
C GLY A 106 6.60 -0.93 4.95
N LEU A 107 5.76 -1.30 3.99
CA LEU A 107 5.68 -0.68 2.67
C LEU A 107 4.24 -0.23 2.37
N SER A 108 4.05 0.55 1.32
CA SER A 108 2.70 0.97 0.93
C SER A 108 2.58 1.22 -0.57
N LEU A 109 1.35 1.06 -1.07
CA LEU A 109 0.96 1.13 -2.46
C LEU A 109 -0.16 2.17 -2.61
N VAL A 110 0.10 3.25 -3.33
CA VAL A 110 -0.92 4.29 -3.61
C VAL A 110 -1.68 3.99 -4.91
N ASP A 111 -2.93 4.44 -4.98
CA ASP A 111 -3.76 4.30 -6.18
C ASP A 111 -3.30 5.26 -7.30
N ALA A 112 -3.21 4.76 -8.53
CA ALA A 112 -2.98 5.57 -9.72
C ALA A 112 -4.07 6.64 -9.90
N ALA A 113 -5.33 6.31 -9.64
CA ALA A 113 -6.46 7.25 -9.71
C ALA A 113 -6.36 8.35 -8.65
N SER A 114 -5.77 8.06 -7.48
CA SER A 114 -5.45 9.10 -6.49
C SER A 114 -4.39 10.06 -7.01
N VAL A 115 -3.32 9.55 -7.63
CA VAL A 115 -2.24 10.36 -8.19
C VAL A 115 -2.72 11.26 -9.33
N THR A 116 -3.53 10.73 -10.25
CA THR A 116 -4.11 11.52 -11.36
C THR A 116 -5.15 12.53 -10.88
N GLY A 117 -5.80 12.23 -9.75
CA GLY A 117 -6.78 13.09 -9.08
C GLY A 117 -8.24 12.71 -9.34
N GLU A 118 -8.47 11.53 -9.91
CA GLU A 118 -9.79 10.93 -10.13
C GLU A 118 -10.48 10.60 -8.81
N ASN A 119 -9.72 10.13 -7.80
CA ASN A 119 -10.23 9.96 -6.41
C ASN A 119 -10.35 11.30 -5.64
N GLY A 120 -10.21 12.44 -6.33
CA GLY A 120 -10.37 13.77 -5.78
C GLY A 120 -9.06 14.47 -5.38
N LYS A 121 -9.14 15.79 -5.23
CA LYS A 121 -7.97 16.66 -4.96
C LYS A 121 -7.29 16.38 -3.62
N HIS A 122 -8.06 15.91 -2.63
CA HIS A 122 -7.52 15.59 -1.32
C HIS A 122 -6.62 14.35 -1.41
N ALA A 123 -7.16 13.23 -1.92
CA ALA A 123 -6.40 12.00 -2.17
C ALA A 123 -5.16 12.25 -3.04
N GLN A 124 -5.27 13.08 -4.10
CA GLN A 124 -4.12 13.47 -4.92
C GLN A 124 -3.02 14.16 -4.13
N THR A 125 -3.39 15.12 -3.27
CA THR A 125 -2.42 15.85 -2.45
C THR A 125 -1.68 14.89 -1.53
N ILE A 126 -2.42 13.95 -0.93
CA ILE A 126 -1.90 12.96 0.01
C ILE A 126 -0.99 11.97 -0.71
N ALA A 127 -1.43 11.37 -1.81
CA ALA A 127 -0.64 10.42 -2.60
C ALA A 127 0.69 11.03 -3.07
N LEU A 128 0.66 12.25 -3.62
CA LEU A 128 1.87 12.96 -4.05
C LEU A 128 2.79 13.31 -2.88
N ASN A 129 2.24 13.66 -1.71
CA ASN A 129 3.04 13.91 -0.51
C ASN A 129 3.67 12.62 0.04
N MET A 130 2.93 11.51 0.04
CA MET A 130 3.46 10.21 0.47
C MET A 130 4.64 9.79 -0.40
N LEU A 131 4.52 9.92 -1.73
CA LEU A 131 5.64 9.67 -2.66
C LEU A 131 6.81 10.63 -2.40
N ARG A 132 6.53 11.93 -2.20
CA ARG A 132 7.57 12.95 -1.94
C ARG A 132 8.37 12.71 -0.66
N TYR A 133 7.75 12.05 0.33
CA TYR A 133 8.33 11.84 1.65
C TYR A 133 8.74 10.38 1.90
N ASN A 134 8.85 9.58 0.83
CA ASN A 134 9.24 8.17 0.88
C ASN A 134 8.33 7.37 1.84
N LEU A 135 7.03 7.67 1.81
CA LEU A 135 6.00 6.94 2.56
C LEU A 135 5.22 5.97 1.66
N ALA A 136 5.33 6.13 0.35
CA ALA A 136 4.75 5.26 -0.67
C ALA A 136 5.85 4.70 -1.58
N HIS A 137 5.75 3.40 -1.86
CA HIS A 137 6.82 2.61 -2.48
C HIS A 137 6.39 1.99 -3.81
N PHE A 138 5.07 1.90 -4.01
CA PHE A 138 4.45 1.38 -5.21
C PHE A 138 3.30 2.27 -5.64
N ILE A 139 2.94 2.13 -6.90
CA ILE A 139 1.73 2.70 -7.49
C ILE A 139 1.00 1.62 -8.26
N GLY A 140 -0.30 1.49 -8.02
CA GLY A 140 -1.14 0.50 -8.68
C GLY A 140 -2.47 1.03 -9.14
N ASP A 141 -3.00 0.42 -10.18
CA ASP A 141 -4.37 0.65 -10.62
C ASP A 141 -5.27 -0.37 -9.91
N LYS A 142 -6.28 0.14 -9.21
CA LYS A 142 -7.29 -0.67 -8.51
C LYS A 142 -8.29 -1.26 -9.52
N ASP A 143 -8.55 -0.58 -10.63
CA ASP A 143 -9.55 -0.98 -11.61
C ASP A 143 -8.87 -1.34 -12.93
N THR A 144 -8.63 -2.63 -13.18
CA THR A 144 -8.05 -3.10 -14.46
C THR A 144 -8.90 -2.77 -15.70
N ASN A 145 -10.15 -2.32 -15.50
CA ASN A 145 -11.04 -1.87 -16.57
C ASN A 145 -10.69 -0.48 -17.13
N THR A 146 -9.83 0.30 -16.45
CA THR A 146 -9.36 1.62 -16.94
C THR A 146 -8.03 1.57 -17.69
N GLY A 147 -7.40 0.39 -17.76
CA GLY A 147 -6.29 0.07 -18.66
C GLY A 147 -4.95 0.76 -18.34
N GLU A 148 -3.88 0.36 -19.04
CA GLU A 148 -2.52 0.92 -18.99
C GLU A 148 -2.45 2.46 -18.98
N SER A 149 -3.53 3.14 -19.39
CA SER A 149 -3.71 4.59 -19.42
C SER A 149 -3.62 5.25 -18.04
N SER A 150 -4.26 4.70 -16.99
CA SER A 150 -4.28 5.35 -15.66
C SER A 150 -2.91 5.33 -15.00
N LEU A 151 -2.23 4.18 -15.07
CA LEU A 151 -0.87 4.04 -14.54
C LEU A 151 0.15 4.89 -15.32
N ALA A 152 0.04 4.94 -16.65
CA ALA A 152 0.88 5.80 -17.49
C ALA A 152 0.66 7.30 -17.21
N ALA A 153 -0.60 7.71 -17.03
CA ALA A 153 -0.96 9.08 -16.65
C ALA A 153 -0.40 9.42 -15.26
N ALA A 154 -0.47 8.48 -14.32
CA ALA A 154 0.09 8.68 -12.99
C ALA A 154 1.62 8.82 -13.01
N TYR A 155 2.34 8.00 -13.79
CA TYR A 155 3.78 8.17 -13.99
C TYR A 155 4.13 9.54 -14.60
N THR A 156 3.37 9.98 -15.62
CA THR A 156 3.55 11.29 -16.23
C THR A 156 3.35 12.41 -15.21
N LYS A 157 2.34 12.28 -14.35
CA LYS A 157 2.06 13.23 -13.26
C LYS A 157 3.20 13.28 -12.25
N ILE A 158 3.67 12.11 -11.79
CA ILE A 158 4.78 11.98 -10.84
C ILE A 158 6.04 12.62 -11.42
N GLN A 159 6.35 12.32 -12.68
CA GLN A 159 7.47 12.91 -13.39
C GLN A 159 7.43 14.44 -13.34
N SER A 160 6.25 15.03 -13.59
CA SER A 160 6.06 16.48 -13.61
C SER A 160 6.07 17.15 -12.23
N GLN A 161 5.62 16.46 -11.18
CA GLN A 161 5.39 17.02 -9.84
C GLN A 161 6.51 16.67 -8.83
N LEU A 162 7.24 15.60 -9.11
CA LEU A 162 8.32 15.05 -8.29
C LEU A 162 9.61 15.05 -9.12
N SER A 163 9.90 13.94 -9.81
CA SER A 163 11.10 13.79 -10.64
C SER A 163 11.03 12.54 -11.53
N ASN A 164 11.91 12.46 -12.54
CA ASN A 164 12.15 11.23 -13.30
C ASN A 164 12.62 10.09 -12.40
N LEU A 165 13.53 10.38 -11.47
CA LEU A 165 14.08 9.39 -10.54
C LEU A 165 12.99 8.72 -9.71
N SER A 166 11.98 9.48 -9.26
CA SER A 166 10.83 8.92 -8.55
C SER A 166 10.06 7.89 -9.38
N VAL A 167 9.92 8.11 -10.69
CA VAL A 167 9.27 7.15 -11.59
C VAL A 167 10.11 5.89 -11.74
N ASP A 168 11.43 6.05 -11.92
CA ASP A 168 12.35 4.93 -12.10
C ASP A 168 12.39 4.04 -10.85
N THR A 169 12.48 4.64 -9.66
CA THR A 169 12.41 3.92 -8.37
C THR A 169 11.10 3.14 -8.22
N LEU A 170 9.95 3.73 -8.56
CA LEU A 170 8.66 3.03 -8.47
C LEU A 170 8.58 1.82 -9.41
N LYS A 171 9.13 1.93 -10.62
CA LYS A 171 9.17 0.83 -11.59
C LYS A 171 10.13 -0.28 -11.15
N GLU A 172 11.28 0.08 -10.61
CA GLU A 172 12.25 -0.87 -10.05
C GLU A 172 11.65 -1.62 -8.86
N ASN A 173 11.09 -0.89 -7.88
CA ASN A 173 10.40 -1.48 -6.74
C ASN A 173 9.31 -2.47 -7.19
N LYS A 174 8.48 -2.09 -8.18
CA LYS A 174 7.46 -2.98 -8.74
C LYS A 174 8.07 -4.26 -9.32
N SER A 175 9.17 -4.15 -10.08
CA SER A 175 9.86 -5.33 -10.63
C SER A 175 10.39 -6.26 -9.54
N MET A 176 10.97 -5.71 -8.47
CA MET A 176 11.46 -6.48 -7.34
C MET A 176 10.31 -7.13 -6.55
N LEU A 177 9.20 -6.42 -6.37
CA LEU A 177 8.00 -6.92 -5.70
C LEU A 177 7.42 -8.14 -6.41
N LEU A 178 7.28 -8.07 -7.74
CA LEU A 178 6.77 -9.18 -8.56
C LEU A 178 7.68 -10.41 -8.54
N GLN A 179 8.97 -10.23 -8.28
CA GLN A 179 9.94 -11.32 -8.13
C GLN A 179 10.07 -11.81 -6.67
N GLY A 180 9.34 -11.21 -5.73
CA GLY A 180 9.47 -11.50 -4.29
C GLY A 180 10.83 -11.10 -3.69
N LEU A 181 11.62 -10.28 -4.40
CA LEU A 181 12.95 -9.88 -3.98
C LEU A 181 12.90 -8.79 -2.89
N PRO A 182 13.93 -8.68 -2.03
CA PRO A 182 14.06 -7.55 -1.09
C PRO A 182 14.04 -6.21 -1.82
N ILE A 183 13.31 -5.24 -1.26
CA ILE A 183 13.25 -3.86 -1.78
C ILE A 183 13.98 -2.94 -0.82
N GLU A 184 14.94 -2.19 -1.36
CA GLU A 184 15.60 -1.12 -0.63
C GLU A 184 14.78 0.16 -0.77
N ILE A 185 14.48 0.80 0.35
CA ILE A 185 13.69 2.03 0.38
C ILE A 185 14.53 3.17 0.93
N ASP A 186 14.31 4.36 0.37
CA ASP A 186 14.82 5.57 0.97
C ASP A 186 14.21 5.78 2.36
N SER A 187 14.98 6.40 3.27
CA SER A 187 14.48 6.70 4.60
C SER A 187 13.23 7.59 4.53
N PRO A 188 12.15 7.26 5.29
CA PRO A 188 10.93 8.05 5.30
C PRO A 188 11.20 9.42 5.94
N ILE A 189 10.62 10.46 5.35
CA ILE A 189 10.76 11.84 5.82
C ILE A 189 9.57 12.17 6.72
N LYS A 190 9.83 12.52 7.98
CA LYS A 190 8.78 12.93 8.92
C LYS A 190 8.22 14.32 8.56
N LYS A 191 7.18 14.35 7.74
CA LYS A 191 6.42 15.56 7.38
C LYS A 191 4.93 15.24 7.34
N ASN A 192 4.11 16.27 7.59
CA ASN A 192 2.65 16.14 7.49
C ASN A 192 2.26 15.97 6.02
N TYR A 193 1.85 14.77 5.64
CA TYR A 193 1.43 14.43 4.28
C TYR A 193 -0.02 14.81 3.96
N LEU A 194 -0.80 15.22 4.96
CA LEU A 194 -2.21 15.61 4.82
C LEU A 194 -2.38 17.04 4.28
N LYS A 195 -1.37 17.89 4.46
CA LYS A 195 -1.45 19.30 4.11
C LYS A 195 -0.91 19.56 2.70
N LYS A 196 -1.63 20.42 1.98
CA LYS A 196 -1.12 21.00 0.73
C LYS A 196 0.15 21.79 1.03
N GLN A 197 1.18 21.59 0.21
CA GLN A 197 2.39 22.37 0.30
C GLN A 197 2.06 23.85 0.06
N ARG A 198 2.46 24.71 1.01
CA ARG A 198 2.45 26.15 0.78
C ARG A 198 3.65 26.45 -0.11
N SER A 199 3.37 26.80 -1.36
CA SER A 199 4.40 27.34 -2.23
C SER A 199 4.79 28.71 -1.68
N TRP A 200 5.95 28.78 -1.01
CA TRP A 200 6.56 30.05 -0.67
C TRP A 200 7.44 30.48 -1.85
N PHE A 201 6.80 30.87 -2.96
CA PHE A 201 7.47 31.78 -3.88
C PHE A 201 7.27 33.19 -3.36
N SER A 202 8.26 33.62 -2.58
CA SER A 202 8.62 35.00 -2.39
C SER A 202 9.53 35.41 -3.55
N PHE A 203 9.22 36.58 -4.14
CA PHE A 203 9.83 37.28 -5.27
C PHE A 203 9.31 36.95 -6.67
#